data_AF-A0A957RXB6-F1
#
_entry.id   AF-A0A957RXB6-F1
#
_cell.length_a   1.000
_cell.length_b   1.000
_cell.length_c   1.000
_cell.angle_alpha   90.00
_cell.angle_beta   90.00
_cell.angle_gamma   90.00
#
_symmetry.space_group_name_H-M   'P 1'
#
loop_
_entity.id
_entity.type
_entity.pdbx_description
1 polymer ?
#
loop_
_entity_poly.entity_id
_entity_poly.type
_entity_poly.pdbx_seq_one_letter_code
_entity_poly.pdbx_strand_id
1 'polypeptide(L)'
;MSTQVSATTGAAGNHHDHDYDSFIQRMNARFLTNCARGEKPLFTTDAAGLWQIYLDSFTEPCERQYHNCSTCRHFIIDRYGALATIDENGMLASAIWNEDDTPELYKPAIAAMAKTVRRAKVTGVFLSSYSMWGVPETGAWRHFAVQPTPKMIFSRATQTAGQAMAEKR
;
A
#
# COMPACT_ATOMS: atom_id res chain seq x y z
N MET A 1 10.62 15.22 -30.75
CA MET A 1 10.02 15.94 -29.60
C MET A 1 10.84 15.57 -28.39
N SER A 2 11.75 16.46 -27.99
CA SER A 2 12.74 16.21 -26.94
C SER A 2 12.11 16.43 -25.58
N THR A 3 11.92 15.37 -24.81
CA THR A 3 11.49 15.46 -23.40
C THR A 3 12.64 16.05 -22.60
N GLN A 4 12.46 17.29 -22.14
CA GLN A 4 13.37 17.91 -21.18
C GLN A 4 13.31 17.15 -19.87
N VAL A 5 14.40 16.47 -19.55
CA VAL A 5 14.70 16.03 -18.18
C VAL A 5 15.03 17.30 -17.40
N SER A 6 14.06 17.83 -16.66
CA SER A 6 14.31 18.89 -15.69
C SER A 6 15.24 18.34 -14.61
N ALA A 7 16.51 18.69 -14.72
CA ALA A 7 17.49 18.52 -13.66
C ALA A 7 17.09 19.46 -12.50
N THR A 8 16.37 18.94 -11.52
CA THR A 8 16.07 19.69 -10.29
C THR A 8 17.22 19.56 -9.32
N THR A 9 17.94 20.67 -9.19
CA THR A 9 19.00 20.94 -8.23
C THR A 9 18.47 20.86 -6.79
N GLY A 10 19.01 19.95 -5.97
CA GLY A 10 19.34 20.25 -4.57
C GLY A 10 18.23 20.41 -3.52
N ALA A 11 17.02 19.89 -3.69
CA ALA A 11 16.08 19.71 -2.58
C ALA A 11 15.96 18.22 -2.23
N ALA A 12 16.53 17.79 -1.10
CA ALA A 12 16.33 16.43 -0.62
C ALA A 12 14.86 16.28 -0.16
N GLY A 13 14.03 15.56 -0.91
CA GLY A 13 12.62 15.31 -0.58
C GLY A 13 11.69 15.22 -1.79
N ASN A 14 10.43 14.84 -1.56
CA ASN A 14 9.38 14.74 -2.59
C ASN A 14 8.16 15.63 -2.28
N HIS A 15 8.26 16.60 -1.37
CA HIS A 15 7.15 17.51 -1.03
C HIS A 15 6.65 18.36 -2.20
N HIS A 16 7.50 18.57 -3.21
CA HIS A 16 7.14 19.31 -4.42
C HIS A 16 6.59 18.40 -5.53
N ASP A 17 6.56 17.09 -5.30
CA ASP A 17 6.05 16.09 -6.25
C ASP A 17 4.53 15.97 -6.10
N HIS A 18 3.82 16.85 -6.82
CA HIS A 18 2.37 16.86 -6.86
C HIS A 18 1.77 15.59 -7.50
N ASP A 19 2.52 14.90 -8.35
CA ASP A 19 2.07 13.66 -8.99
C ASP A 19 2.06 12.51 -7.99
N TYR A 20 3.11 12.43 -7.16
CA TYR A 20 3.18 11.48 -6.05
C TYR A 20 2.09 11.74 -5.00
N ASP A 21 1.86 13.00 -4.64
CA ASP A 21 0.77 13.38 -3.72
C ASP A 21 -0.59 12.93 -4.24
N SER A 22 -0.87 13.23 -5.51
CA SER A 22 -2.11 12.85 -6.17
C SER A 22 -2.26 11.33 -6.24
N PHE A 23 -1.16 10.61 -6.45
CA PHE A 23 -1.14 9.15 -6.42
C PHE A 23 -1.51 8.59 -5.05
N ILE A 24 -0.89 9.08 -3.97
CA ILE A 24 -1.21 8.62 -2.60
C ILE A 24 -2.68 8.89 -2.25
N GLN A 25 -3.23 10.04 -2.67
CA GLN A 25 -4.64 10.35 -2.49
C GLN A 25 -5.56 9.37 -3.24
N ARG A 26 -5.28 9.07 -4.51
CA ARG A 26 -6.06 8.09 -5.28
C ARG A 26 -5.95 6.69 -4.70
N MET A 27 -4.75 6.28 -4.28
CA MET A 27 -4.51 5.01 -3.60
C MET A 27 -5.35 4.89 -2.32
N ASN A 28 -5.42 5.96 -1.51
CA ASN A 28 -6.26 6.00 -0.32
C ASN A 28 -7.75 5.90 -0.65
N ALA A 29 -8.23 6.67 -1.63
CA ALA A 29 -9.62 6.61 -2.07
C ALA A 29 -10.01 5.22 -2.59
N ARG A 30 -9.11 4.57 -3.33
CA ARG A 30 -9.31 3.21 -3.82
C ARG A 30 -9.34 2.19 -2.69
N PHE A 31 -8.38 2.27 -1.76
CA PHE A 31 -8.37 1.40 -0.58
C PHE A 31 -9.71 1.46 0.18
N LEU A 32 -10.22 2.67 0.42
CA LEU A 32 -11.51 2.85 1.08
C LEU A 32 -12.66 2.26 0.27
N THR A 33 -12.61 2.37 -1.07
CA THR A 33 -13.62 1.77 -1.96
C THR A 33 -13.56 0.24 -1.92
N ASN A 34 -12.36 -0.35 -2.02
CA ASN A 34 -12.16 -1.79 -1.99
C ASN A 34 -12.63 -2.43 -0.67
N CYS A 35 -12.46 -1.71 0.45
CA CYS A 35 -12.92 -2.14 1.77
C CYS A 35 -14.39 -1.80 2.05
N ALA A 36 -15.13 -1.24 1.07
CA ALA A 36 -16.46 -0.68 1.27
C ALA A 36 -16.53 0.21 2.53
N ARG A 37 -15.52 1.07 2.73
CA ARG A 37 -15.36 1.96 3.88
C ARG A 37 -15.45 1.26 5.25
N GLY A 38 -15.08 -0.02 5.30
CA GLY A 38 -15.07 -0.87 6.49
C GLY A 38 -16.23 -1.85 6.60
N GLU A 39 -17.09 -1.94 5.59
CA GLU A 39 -18.17 -2.94 5.55
C GLU A 39 -17.67 -4.31 5.07
N LYS A 40 -16.56 -4.35 4.32
CA LYS A 40 -15.90 -5.60 3.92
C LYS A 40 -14.74 -5.94 4.87
N PRO A 41 -14.61 -7.21 5.29
CA PRO A 41 -13.46 -7.63 6.06
C PRO A 41 -12.17 -7.54 5.25
N LEU A 42 -11.07 -7.27 5.95
CA LEU A 42 -9.72 -7.34 5.41
C LEU A 42 -9.08 -8.67 5.80
N PHE A 43 -8.24 -9.18 4.92
CA PHE A 43 -7.53 -10.44 5.10
C PHE A 43 -6.04 -10.26 4.96
N THR A 44 -5.28 -11.00 5.78
CA THR A 44 -3.85 -11.22 5.55
C THR A 44 -3.67 -12.35 4.55
N THR A 45 -2.59 -12.28 3.75
CA THR A 45 -2.25 -13.32 2.79
C THR A 45 -0.81 -13.81 3.00
N ASP A 46 -0.42 -14.88 2.32
CA ASP A 46 0.97 -15.37 2.26
C ASP A 46 1.78 -14.73 1.10
N ALA A 47 1.29 -13.63 0.52
CA ALA A 47 2.00 -12.90 -0.53
C ALA A 47 3.38 -12.44 -0.03
N ALA A 48 4.44 -12.97 -0.65
CA ALA A 48 5.82 -12.67 -0.31
C ALA A 48 6.55 -11.94 -1.45
N GLY A 49 7.71 -11.35 -1.14
CA GLY A 49 8.59 -10.74 -2.16
C GLY A 49 8.07 -9.42 -2.75
N LEU A 50 7.00 -8.83 -2.21
CA LEU A 50 6.37 -7.62 -2.74
C LEU A 50 7.34 -6.44 -2.89
N TRP A 51 8.27 -6.28 -1.95
CA TRP A 51 9.28 -5.21 -2.04
C TRP A 51 10.29 -5.41 -3.16
N GLN A 52 10.72 -6.65 -3.38
CA GLN A 52 11.65 -6.96 -4.47
C GLN A 52 10.96 -6.73 -5.81
N ILE A 53 9.71 -7.17 -5.94
CA ILE A 53 8.84 -6.89 -7.11
C ILE A 53 8.73 -5.38 -7.35
N TYR A 54 8.51 -4.60 -6.29
CA TYR A 54 8.43 -3.14 -6.38
C TYR A 54 9.74 -2.52 -6.88
N LEU A 55 10.88 -2.84 -6.26
CA LEU A 55 12.17 -2.25 -6.63
C LEU A 55 12.68 -2.71 -8.00
N ASP A 56 12.43 -3.97 -8.39
CA ASP A 56 12.88 -4.51 -9.68
C ASP A 56 12.09 -3.96 -10.86
N SER A 57 10.91 -3.38 -10.60
CA SER A 57 10.08 -2.76 -11.63
C SER A 57 10.64 -1.44 -12.16
N PHE A 58 11.53 -0.78 -11.41
CA PHE A 58 12.25 0.40 -11.89
C PHE A 58 13.48 -0.05 -12.68
N THR A 59 13.56 0.27 -13.97
CA THR A 59 14.68 -0.15 -14.83
C THR A 59 15.96 0.64 -14.55
N GLU A 60 15.81 1.95 -14.34
CA GLU A 60 16.94 2.85 -14.11
C GLU A 60 17.49 2.72 -12.69
N PRO A 61 18.82 2.56 -12.51
CA PRO A 61 19.43 2.45 -11.18
C PRO A 61 19.19 3.67 -10.28
N CYS A 62 19.15 4.88 -10.84
CA CYS A 62 18.87 6.10 -10.08
C CYS A 62 17.43 6.11 -9.53
N GLU A 63 16.46 5.69 -10.34
CA GLU A 63 15.06 5.54 -9.91
C GLU A 63 14.93 4.46 -8.84
N ARG A 64 15.58 3.31 -9.03
CA ARG A 64 15.56 2.24 -8.02
C ARG A 64 16.14 2.71 -6.68
N GLN A 65 17.22 3.48 -6.71
CA GLN A 65 17.83 4.02 -5.49
C GLN A 65 16.94 5.09 -4.85
N TYR A 66 16.32 5.97 -5.64
CA TYR A 66 15.38 6.98 -5.14
C TYR A 66 14.18 6.33 -4.42
N HIS A 67 13.67 5.23 -4.97
CA HIS A 67 12.54 4.49 -4.42
C HIS A 67 12.91 3.47 -3.33
N ASN A 68 14.19 3.29 -3.02
CA ASN A 68 14.70 2.37 -1.98
C ASN A 68 14.55 2.98 -0.57
N CYS A 69 13.31 3.14 -0.14
CA CYS A 69 12.95 3.74 1.15
C CYS A 69 12.61 2.67 2.20
N SER A 70 13.24 2.73 3.38
CA SER A 70 12.97 1.81 4.51
C SER A 70 11.54 1.93 5.04
N THR A 71 10.99 3.15 5.12
CA THR A 71 9.61 3.38 5.57
C THR A 71 8.60 2.74 4.62
N CYS A 72 8.77 2.94 3.31
CA CYS A 72 7.93 2.30 2.29
C CYS A 72 8.10 0.77 2.30
N ARG A 73 9.32 0.28 2.51
CA ARG A 73 9.58 -1.15 2.65
C ARG A 73 8.80 -1.77 3.80
N HIS A 74 8.79 -1.16 4.98
CA HIS A 74 8.02 -1.67 6.12
C HIS A 74 6.51 -1.66 5.85
N PHE A 75 6.00 -0.64 5.15
CA PHE A 75 4.59 -0.62 4.72
C PHE A 75 4.26 -1.80 3.79
N ILE A 76 5.12 -2.05 2.79
CA ILE A 76 4.92 -3.07 1.76
C ILE A 76 5.12 -4.49 2.29
N ILE A 77 6.24 -4.78 2.98
CA ILE A 77 6.61 -6.13 3.42
C ILE A 77 5.85 -6.53 4.69
N ASP A 78 5.91 -5.68 5.72
CA ASP A 78 5.68 -6.18 7.08
C ASP A 78 4.22 -6.07 7.52
N ARG A 79 3.42 -5.24 6.85
CA ARG A 79 2.16 -4.77 7.42
C ARG A 79 0.97 -4.77 6.48
N TYR A 80 1.06 -4.04 5.36
CA TYR A 80 -0.15 -3.64 4.62
C TYR A 80 -0.13 -4.06 3.15
N GLY A 81 1.05 -4.22 2.54
CA GLY A 81 1.16 -4.54 1.12
C GLY A 81 0.53 -5.88 0.72
N ALA A 82 0.46 -6.85 1.63
CA ALA A 82 -0.12 -8.17 1.40
C ALA A 82 -1.63 -8.25 1.76
N LEU A 83 -2.26 -7.14 2.13
CA LEU A 83 -3.67 -7.14 2.50
C LEU A 83 -4.58 -7.32 1.28
N ALA A 84 -5.65 -8.07 1.52
CA ALA A 84 -6.63 -8.41 0.50
C ALA A 84 -8.06 -8.20 1.00
N THR A 85 -8.96 -7.99 0.05
CA THR A 85 -10.42 -8.10 0.23
C THR A 85 -10.95 -9.19 -0.70
N ILE A 86 -12.18 -9.61 -0.46
CA ILE A 86 -12.91 -10.50 -1.37
C ILE A 86 -13.89 -9.63 -2.15
N ASP A 87 -13.82 -9.72 -3.47
CA ASP A 87 -14.71 -8.99 -4.37
C ASP A 87 -16.10 -9.62 -4.44
N GLU A 88 -16.99 -9.03 -5.24
CA GLU A 88 -18.38 -9.47 -5.39
C GLU A 88 -18.50 -10.85 -6.05
N ASN A 89 -17.48 -11.28 -6.78
CA ASN A 89 -17.41 -12.60 -7.42
C ASN A 89 -16.80 -13.66 -6.50
N GLY A 90 -16.48 -13.31 -5.25
CA GLY A 90 -15.80 -14.20 -4.31
C GLY A 90 -14.30 -14.34 -4.59
N MET A 91 -13.72 -13.50 -5.44
CA MET A 91 -12.31 -13.56 -5.80
C MET A 91 -11.47 -12.65 -4.92
N LEU A 92 -10.24 -13.09 -4.66
CA LEU A 92 -9.28 -12.32 -3.87
C LEU A 92 -8.76 -11.13 -4.69
N ALA A 93 -8.86 -9.92 -4.13
CA ALA A 93 -8.33 -8.69 -4.70
C ALA A 93 -7.40 -7.99 -3.71
N SER A 94 -6.41 -7.25 -4.21
CA SER A 94 -5.56 -6.44 -3.32
C SER A 94 -6.40 -5.33 -2.67
N ALA A 95 -6.24 -5.15 -1.36
CA ALA A 95 -6.89 -4.05 -0.66
C ALA A 95 -6.28 -2.69 -1.07
N ILE A 96 -4.96 -2.66 -1.32
CA ILE A 96 -4.17 -1.43 -1.49
C ILE A 96 -3.87 -1.13 -2.95
N TRP A 97 -3.45 -2.14 -3.71
CA TRP A 97 -2.80 -1.95 -5.02
C TRP A 97 -3.80 -1.99 -6.18
N ASN A 98 -3.83 -0.93 -6.98
CA ASN A 98 -4.64 -0.84 -8.19
C ASN A 98 -3.89 -0.06 -9.30
N GLU A 99 -3.79 -0.65 -10.49
CA GLU A 99 -3.05 -0.08 -11.62
C GLU A 99 -3.72 1.15 -12.26
N ASP A 100 -5.04 1.27 -12.19
CA ASP A 100 -5.81 2.38 -12.80
C ASP A 100 -5.54 3.72 -12.11
N ASP A 101 -5.22 3.69 -10.82
CA ASP A 101 -4.97 4.90 -10.02
C ASP A 101 -3.50 5.33 -9.99
N THR A 102 -2.65 4.55 -10.65
CA THR A 102 -1.19 4.60 -10.50
C THR A 102 -0.53 5.37 -11.66
N PRO A 103 0.41 6.30 -11.40
CA PRO A 103 1.20 6.95 -12.46
C PRO A 103 2.02 5.94 -13.27
N GLU A 104 2.29 6.25 -14.55
CA GLU A 104 2.98 5.33 -15.48
C GLU A 104 4.26 4.69 -14.92
N LEU A 105 5.07 5.48 -14.22
CA LEU A 105 6.32 5.01 -13.59
C LEU A 105 6.09 3.84 -12.61
N TYR A 106 5.00 3.89 -11.83
CA TYR A 106 4.70 2.90 -10.80
C TYR A 106 3.81 1.76 -11.29
N LYS A 107 3.15 1.90 -12.45
CA LYS A 107 2.18 0.91 -12.94
C LYS A 107 2.74 -0.52 -12.98
N PRO A 108 3.96 -0.78 -13.51
CA PRO A 108 4.51 -2.13 -13.53
C PRO A 108 4.63 -2.73 -12.12
N ALA A 109 5.11 -1.94 -11.16
CA ALA A 109 5.28 -2.35 -9.77
C ALA A 109 3.93 -2.66 -9.10
N ILE A 110 2.97 -1.74 -9.19
CA ILE A 110 1.67 -1.87 -8.54
C ILE A 110 0.87 -3.03 -9.16
N ALA A 111 0.88 -3.18 -10.49
CA ALA A 111 0.22 -4.28 -11.17
C ALA A 111 0.81 -5.64 -10.76
N ALA A 112 2.14 -5.75 -10.70
CA ALA A 112 2.82 -6.97 -10.28
C ALA A 112 2.52 -7.32 -8.82
N MET A 113 2.56 -6.34 -7.89
CA MET A 113 2.18 -6.58 -6.49
C MET A 113 0.71 -6.97 -6.34
N ALA A 114 -0.20 -6.27 -7.01
CA ALA A 114 -1.64 -6.60 -6.99
C ALA A 114 -1.90 -8.03 -7.49
N LYS A 115 -1.20 -8.44 -8.55
CA LYS A 115 -1.26 -9.81 -9.09
C LYS A 115 -0.73 -10.85 -8.11
N THR A 116 0.36 -10.55 -7.40
CA THR A 116 0.92 -11.45 -6.38
C THR A 116 -0.06 -11.65 -5.23
N VAL A 117 -0.66 -10.56 -4.71
CA VAL A 117 -1.68 -10.65 -3.65
C VAL A 117 -2.89 -11.46 -4.10
N ARG A 118 -3.41 -11.23 -5.30
CA ARG A 118 -4.57 -11.97 -5.85
C ARG A 118 -4.33 -13.48 -6.01
N ARG A 119 -3.07 -13.92 -6.14
CA ARG A 119 -2.70 -15.33 -6.27
C ARG A 119 -2.33 -15.98 -4.94
N ALA A 120 -2.19 -15.18 -3.89
CA ALA A 120 -1.82 -15.64 -2.57
C ALA A 120 -2.99 -16.34 -1.86
N LYS A 121 -2.69 -17.13 -0.84
CA LYS A 121 -3.67 -17.74 0.04
C LYS A 121 -3.99 -16.79 1.17
N VAL A 122 -5.25 -16.76 1.57
CA VAL A 122 -5.67 -16.08 2.81
C VAL A 122 -5.10 -16.83 4.01
N THR A 123 -4.45 -16.10 4.91
CA THR A 123 -3.83 -16.62 6.14
C THR A 123 -4.60 -16.23 7.40
N GLY A 124 -5.56 -15.31 7.30
CA GLY A 124 -6.39 -14.89 8.42
C GLY A 124 -7.09 -13.56 8.17
N VAL A 125 -7.82 -13.10 9.18
CA VAL A 125 -8.47 -11.79 9.19
C VAL A 125 -7.47 -10.74 9.67
N PHE A 126 -7.49 -9.56 9.05
CA PHE A 126 -6.72 -8.41 9.49
C PHE A 126 -7.59 -7.45 10.32
N LEU A 127 -7.09 -7.08 11.50
CA LEU A 127 -7.67 -6.09 12.39
C LEU A 127 -6.56 -5.16 12.89
N SER A 128 -6.86 -3.87 13.02
CA SER A 128 -5.91 -2.88 13.50
C SER A 128 -6.63 -1.81 14.34
N SER A 129 -6.01 -1.41 15.44
CA SER A 129 -6.50 -0.30 16.28
C SER A 129 -5.89 1.05 15.91
N TYR A 130 -5.04 1.10 14.88
CA TYR A 130 -4.40 2.34 14.43
C TYR A 130 -5.29 3.11 13.45
N SER A 131 -5.36 4.44 13.63
CA SER A 131 -6.06 5.37 12.73
C SER A 131 -5.22 5.81 11.52
N MET A 132 -3.94 5.42 11.47
CA MET A 132 -3.01 5.63 10.36
C MET A 132 -2.17 4.37 10.17
N TRP A 133 -2.17 3.83 8.96
CA TRP A 133 -1.41 2.63 8.62
C TRP A 133 -0.23 3.00 7.75
N GLY A 134 0.97 2.97 8.33
CA GLY A 134 2.19 3.50 7.72
C GLY A 134 2.64 4.79 8.40
N VAL A 135 3.70 5.39 7.86
CA VAL A 135 4.23 6.68 8.33
C VAL A 135 4.17 7.61 7.13
N PRO A 136 3.16 8.50 7.00
CA PRO A 136 2.89 9.23 5.76
C PRO A 136 4.02 10.19 5.37
N GLU A 137 4.74 10.74 6.34
CA GLU A 137 5.80 11.71 6.10
C GLU A 137 6.95 11.52 7.10
N THR A 138 8.19 11.70 6.64
CA THR A 138 9.39 11.77 7.48
C THR A 138 10.34 12.84 6.91
N GLY A 139 10.47 13.95 7.63
CA GLY A 139 11.26 15.09 7.15
C GLY A 139 10.65 15.68 5.89
N ALA A 140 11.38 15.65 4.78
CA ALA A 140 10.92 16.15 3.48
C ALA A 140 10.40 15.05 2.54
N TRP A 141 10.18 13.84 3.07
CA TRP A 141 9.78 12.66 2.31
C TRP A 141 8.40 12.19 2.70
N ARG A 142 7.56 11.96 1.70
CA ARG A 142 6.25 11.32 1.79
C ARG A 142 6.33 9.87 1.39
N HIS A 143 5.56 9.03 2.06
CA HIS A 143 5.64 7.57 1.96
C HIS A 143 4.26 6.94 1.76
N PHE A 144 4.26 5.64 1.49
CA PHE A 144 3.03 4.88 1.50
C PHE A 144 2.40 4.86 2.90
N ALA A 145 1.16 5.34 2.95
CA ALA A 145 0.30 5.22 4.10
C ALA A 145 -1.17 5.17 3.66
N VAL A 146 -2.00 4.47 4.44
CA VAL A 146 -3.46 4.49 4.25
C VAL A 146 -4.17 4.94 5.51
N GLN A 147 -5.21 5.75 5.33
CA GLN A 147 -6.07 6.25 6.40
C GLN A 147 -7.36 5.43 6.46
N PRO A 148 -7.49 4.47 7.39
CA PRO A 148 -8.74 3.72 7.58
C PRO A 148 -9.88 4.62 8.05
N THR A 149 -11.12 4.21 7.79
CA THR A 149 -12.29 4.85 8.42
C THR A 149 -12.41 4.44 9.90
N PRO A 150 -13.14 5.20 10.74
CA PRO A 150 -13.38 4.81 12.12
C PRO A 150 -14.01 3.42 12.28
N LYS A 151 -14.82 2.95 11.32
CA LYS A 151 -15.41 1.60 11.32
C LYS A 151 -14.36 0.48 11.20
N MET A 152 -13.22 0.77 10.59
CA MET A 152 -12.11 -0.18 10.38
C MET A 152 -11.14 -0.21 11.58
N ILE A 153 -11.27 0.73 12.51
CA ILE A 153 -10.45 0.78 13.71
C ILE A 153 -11.05 -0.18 14.73
N PHE A 154 -10.33 -1.27 14.97
CA PHE A 154 -10.73 -2.26 15.95
C PHE A 154 -10.64 -1.68 17.36
N SER A 155 -11.77 -1.68 18.06
CA SER A 155 -11.89 -1.29 19.46
C SER A 155 -12.79 -2.28 20.19
N ARG A 156 -12.27 -2.88 21.27
CA ARG A 156 -13.02 -3.70 22.23
C ARG A 156 -12.42 -3.49 23.62
N ALA A 157 -13.25 -3.60 24.65
CA ALA A 157 -12.80 -3.46 26.04
C ALA A 157 -11.96 -4.67 26.52
N THR A 158 -12.20 -5.85 25.96
CA THR A 158 -11.68 -7.13 26.48
C THR A 158 -10.54 -7.72 25.66
N GLN A 159 -10.27 -7.20 24.46
CA GLN A 159 -9.33 -7.79 23.52
C GLN A 159 -8.59 -6.71 22.73
N THR A 160 -7.30 -6.95 22.48
CA THR A 160 -6.54 -6.22 21.47
C THR A 160 -6.82 -6.76 20.07
N ALA A 161 -6.54 -5.97 19.03
CA ALA A 161 -6.67 -6.42 17.65
C ALA A 161 -5.85 -7.69 17.38
N GLY A 162 -4.66 -7.79 17.96
CA GLY A 162 -3.80 -8.98 17.86
C GLY A 162 -4.45 -10.24 18.45
N GLN A 163 -5.02 -10.14 19.66
CA GLN A 163 -5.74 -11.24 20.30
C GLN A 163 -6.96 -11.67 19.48
N ALA A 164 -7.75 -10.71 19.01
CA ALA A 164 -8.94 -10.99 18.20
C ALA A 164 -8.61 -11.61 16.82
N MET A 165 -7.45 -11.30 16.23
CA MET A 165 -6.96 -11.98 15.03
C MET A 165 -6.53 -13.42 15.33
N ALA A 166 -5.88 -13.66 16.47
CA ALA A 166 -5.40 -15.00 16.83
C ALA A 166 -6.54 -16.00 17.07
N GLU A 167 -7.67 -15.56 17.62
CA GLU A 167 -8.88 -16.39 17.80
C GLU A 167 -9.54 -16.82 16.48
N LYS A 168 -9.24 -16.13 15.37
CA LYS A 168 -9.84 -16.37 14.05
C LYS A 168 -8.94 -17.15 13.10
N ARG A 169 -7.81 -17.67 13.60
CA ARG A 169 -6.86 -18.49 12.84
C ARG A 169 -7.13 -19.97 13.02
#